data_AF-X0WCJ9-F1
#
_entry.id   AF-X0WCJ9-F1
#
_cell.length_a   1.000
_cell.length_b   1.000
_cell.length_c   1.000
_cell.angle_alpha   90.00
_cell.angle_beta   90.00
_cell.angle_gamma   90.00
#
_symmetry.space_group_name_H-M   'P 1'
#
loop_
_entity.id
_entity.type
_entity.pdbx_description
1 polymer ?
#
loop_
_entity_poly.entity_id
_entity_poly.type
_entity_poly.pdbx_seq_one_letter_code
_entity_poly.pdbx_strand_id
1 'polypeptide(L)'
;KFLGNGPRSVEAYEAPSYYGLLLAWATKCVTASPGFKAISVLGLNFTEPFFRDVPTDYEAHESCLISGLMLVEREGIRMVITFDGPGYIQVLASEESQKEVKKLVEDIKEYMNEHNFYRGKRISLSSRISFLNAEQRDWDSIVLDTDMKNSIRLNTIGFLKNVARVQEFGIPPKRGIILAGDPGTGKTIICKALMSEADNITCITTGAYGELSANYISDLYSLAQDLSPSIIFIEDIDFIGQ
;
A
#
# COMPACT_ATOMS: atom_id res chain seq x y z
N LYS A 1 -35.25 0.12 7.08
CA LYS A 1 -36.01 1.14 6.30
C LYS A 1 -35.23 1.70 5.12
N PHE A 2 -33.95 2.06 5.26
CA PHE A 2 -33.17 2.72 4.18
C PHE A 2 -33.21 1.96 2.84
N LEU A 3 -32.89 0.66 2.86
CA LEU A 3 -32.93 -0.22 1.69
C LEU A 3 -34.35 -0.74 1.33
N GLY A 4 -35.41 -0.25 1.97
CA GLY A 4 -36.76 -0.79 1.80
C GLY A 4 -36.97 -2.15 2.46
N ASN A 5 -37.94 -2.93 1.98
CA ASN A 5 -38.24 -4.31 2.39
C ASN A 5 -37.89 -5.27 1.25
N GLY A 6 -37.65 -6.55 1.56
CA GLY A 6 -37.35 -7.58 0.57
C GLY A 6 -35.94 -8.16 0.67
N PRO A 7 -35.61 -9.12 -0.20
CA PRO A 7 -34.32 -9.81 -0.23
C PRO A 7 -33.16 -8.86 -0.59
N ARG A 8 -31.94 -9.29 -0.27
CA ARG A 8 -30.72 -8.47 -0.34
C ARG A 8 -29.64 -9.13 -1.16
N SER A 9 -28.91 -8.31 -1.89
CA SER A 9 -27.61 -8.69 -2.46
C SER A 9 -26.49 -8.18 -1.56
N VAL A 10 -25.45 -9.00 -1.41
CA VAL A 10 -24.26 -8.72 -0.62
C VAL A 10 -23.05 -9.02 -1.50
N GLU A 11 -22.09 -8.11 -1.50
CA GLU A 11 -20.73 -8.36 -2.00
C GLU A 11 -19.74 -7.88 -0.95
N ALA A 12 -18.64 -8.60 -0.76
CA ALA A 12 -17.62 -8.26 0.22
C ALA A 12 -16.23 -8.27 -0.40
N TYR A 13 -15.35 -7.46 0.15
CA TYR A 13 -13.95 -7.44 -0.26
C TYR A 13 -13.05 -7.31 0.96
N GLU A 14 -12.07 -8.22 1.01
CA GLU A 14 -10.97 -8.20 1.97
C GLU A 14 -9.70 -7.85 1.22
N ALA A 15 -9.10 -6.71 1.56
CA ALA A 15 -7.82 -6.30 1.02
C ALA A 15 -6.68 -7.10 1.68
N PRO A 16 -5.50 -7.20 1.02
CA PRO A 16 -4.30 -7.69 1.68
C PRO A 16 -4.06 -6.99 3.03
N SER A 17 -3.47 -7.72 3.98
CA SER A 17 -3.25 -7.30 5.38
C SER A 17 -2.65 -5.88 5.49
N TYR A 18 -1.77 -5.52 4.57
CA TYR A 18 -1.05 -4.27 4.50
C TYR A 18 -1.81 -3.12 3.80
N TYR A 19 -2.93 -3.38 3.12
CA TYR A 19 -3.70 -2.40 2.35
C TYR A 19 -5.01 -1.94 2.99
N GLY A 20 -5.25 -2.25 4.26
CA GLY A 20 -6.49 -1.80 4.90
C GLY A 20 -6.70 -0.27 4.87
N LEU A 21 -5.65 0.53 5.13
CA LEU A 21 -5.79 1.98 5.04
C LEU A 21 -6.04 2.47 3.60
N LEU A 22 -5.45 1.80 2.61
CA LEU A 22 -5.67 2.09 1.19
C LEU A 22 -7.12 1.78 0.79
N LEU A 23 -7.70 0.68 1.28
CA LEU A 23 -9.10 0.32 1.05
C LEU A 23 -10.05 1.37 1.63
N ALA A 24 -9.83 1.79 2.87
CA ALA A 24 -10.65 2.80 3.52
C ALA A 24 -10.64 4.14 2.76
N TRP A 25 -9.45 4.57 2.33
CA TRP A 25 -9.28 5.78 1.53
C TRP A 25 -9.91 5.67 0.14
N ALA A 26 -9.66 4.58 -0.59
CA ALA A 26 -10.23 4.37 -1.92
C ALA A 26 -11.76 4.33 -1.87
N THR A 27 -12.34 3.67 -0.87
CA THR A 27 -13.80 3.63 -0.69
C THR A 27 -14.36 5.04 -0.48
N LYS A 28 -13.71 5.87 0.34
CA LYS A 28 -14.07 7.30 0.51
C LYS A 28 -14.01 8.05 -0.82
N CYS A 29 -12.93 7.90 -1.60
CA CYS A 29 -12.78 8.60 -2.88
C CYS A 29 -13.84 8.19 -3.90
N VAL A 30 -14.07 6.88 -4.07
CA VAL A 30 -15.07 6.36 -5.02
C VAL A 30 -16.47 6.84 -4.63
N THR A 31 -16.83 6.80 -3.34
CA THR A 31 -18.14 7.25 -2.87
C THR A 31 -18.29 8.78 -2.80
N ALA A 32 -17.21 9.54 -2.95
CA ALA A 32 -17.24 10.98 -3.12
C ALA A 32 -17.26 11.41 -4.61
N SER A 33 -17.14 10.46 -5.54
CA SER A 33 -17.14 10.75 -6.97
C SER A 33 -18.52 11.22 -7.48
N PRO A 34 -18.58 11.97 -8.61
CA PRO A 34 -19.84 12.45 -9.17
C PRO A 34 -20.86 11.33 -9.37
N GLY A 35 -22.12 11.59 -8.99
CA GLY A 35 -23.23 10.63 -9.08
C GLY A 35 -23.52 9.89 -7.78
N PHE A 36 -22.59 9.88 -6.83
CA PHE A 36 -22.88 9.45 -5.46
C PHE A 36 -23.48 10.58 -4.62
N LYS A 37 -24.39 10.18 -3.73
CA LYS A 37 -24.94 11.02 -2.68
C LYS A 37 -24.71 10.35 -1.33
N ALA A 38 -23.90 10.97 -0.48
CA ALA A 38 -23.74 10.57 0.91
C ALA A 38 -25.03 10.88 1.68
N ILE A 39 -25.61 9.87 2.31
CA ILE A 39 -26.86 10.00 3.08
C ILE A 39 -26.56 10.16 4.57
N SER A 40 -25.76 9.25 5.14
CA SER A 40 -25.37 9.27 6.55
C SER A 40 -24.21 8.30 6.81
N VAL A 41 -23.48 8.54 7.90
CA VAL A 41 -22.56 7.56 8.50
C VAL A 41 -23.07 7.20 9.89
N LEU A 42 -22.99 5.93 10.27
CA LEU A 42 -23.43 5.38 11.56
C LEU A 42 -22.36 4.45 12.12
N GLY A 43 -22.25 4.28 13.43
CA GLY A 43 -21.39 3.24 14.00
C GLY A 43 -22.04 1.86 13.96
N LEU A 44 -21.21 0.83 14.12
CA LEU A 44 -21.67 -0.55 14.26
C LEU A 44 -22.21 -0.78 15.68
N ASN A 45 -23.21 -1.65 15.83
CA ASN A 45 -23.71 -2.07 17.15
C ASN A 45 -24.09 -0.91 18.11
N PHE A 46 -24.67 0.16 17.58
CA PHE A 46 -25.08 1.36 18.34
C PHE A 46 -23.93 2.15 18.97
N THR A 47 -22.70 2.00 18.45
CA THR A 47 -21.57 2.86 18.82
C THR A 47 -21.46 4.07 17.90
N GLU A 48 -20.52 4.96 18.20
CA GLU A 48 -20.08 6.01 17.28
C GLU A 48 -19.23 5.40 16.14
N PRO A 49 -19.35 5.90 14.90
CA PRO A 49 -18.49 5.49 13.81
C PRO A 49 -17.03 5.83 14.12
N PHE A 50 -16.14 4.87 13.86
CA PHE A 50 -14.72 5.05 14.10
C PHE A 50 -14.01 5.48 12.83
N PHE A 51 -13.51 6.72 12.85
CA PHE A 51 -12.65 7.28 11.82
C PHE A 51 -11.18 7.20 12.24
N ARG A 52 -10.30 7.02 11.26
CA ARG A 52 -8.85 7.12 11.44
C ARG A 52 -8.30 8.13 10.45
N ASP A 53 -7.29 8.84 10.90
CA ASP A 53 -6.45 9.66 10.04
C ASP A 53 -5.54 8.76 9.19
N VAL A 54 -5.80 8.71 7.89
CA VAL A 54 -5.07 7.89 6.92
C VAL A 54 -4.03 8.75 6.22
N PRO A 55 -2.73 8.43 6.33
CA PRO A 55 -1.72 9.13 5.56
C PRO A 55 -1.85 8.73 4.09
N THR A 56 -1.90 9.72 3.21
CA THR A 56 -2.05 9.57 1.74
C THR A 56 -0.84 10.12 0.98
N ASP A 57 0.05 10.83 1.67
CA ASP A 57 1.40 11.18 1.24
C ASP A 57 2.26 11.43 2.50
N TYR A 58 3.51 11.85 2.35
CA TYR A 58 4.42 12.16 3.47
C TYR A 58 3.85 13.18 4.46
N GLU A 59 3.11 14.17 3.97
CA GLU A 59 2.55 15.29 4.77
C GLU A 59 1.03 15.43 4.57
N ALA A 60 0.40 14.52 3.81
CA ALA A 60 -1.02 14.59 3.46
C ALA A 60 -1.81 13.48 4.14
N HIS A 61 -2.96 13.85 4.69
CA HIS A 61 -3.77 12.98 5.53
C HIS A 61 -5.26 13.16 5.24
N GLU A 62 -6.01 12.07 5.35
CA GLU A 62 -7.45 12.04 5.12
C GLU A 62 -8.16 11.27 6.23
N SER A 63 -9.21 11.88 6.80
CA SER A 63 -10.07 11.17 7.75
C SER A 63 -10.94 10.16 7.01
N CYS A 64 -10.76 8.87 7.29
CA CYS A 64 -11.46 7.76 6.64
C CYS A 64 -12.20 6.90 7.66
N LEU A 65 -13.37 6.40 7.27
CA LEU A 65 -14.14 5.47 8.08
C LEU A 65 -13.43 4.11 8.12
N ILE A 66 -13.17 3.58 9.32
CA ILE A 66 -12.52 2.28 9.54
C ILE A 66 -13.48 1.27 10.16
N SER A 67 -14.45 1.73 10.96
CA SER A 67 -15.50 0.87 11.49
C SER A 67 -16.81 1.63 11.56
N GLY A 68 -17.84 1.12 10.88
CA GLY A 68 -19.12 1.80 10.76
C GLY A 68 -19.88 1.41 9.49
N LEU A 69 -21.01 2.09 9.29
CA LEU A 69 -21.90 1.95 8.14
C LEU A 69 -21.93 3.28 7.40
N MET A 70 -21.70 3.25 6.09
CA MET A 70 -21.90 4.38 5.19
C MET A 70 -23.12 4.13 4.32
N LEU A 71 -24.11 5.00 4.41
CA LEU A 71 -25.32 4.95 3.60
C LEU A 71 -25.11 5.87 2.40
N VAL A 72 -25.15 5.29 1.20
CA VAL A 72 -24.95 6.02 -0.07
C VAL A 72 -26.09 5.75 -1.03
N GLU A 73 -26.31 6.68 -1.94
CA GLU A 73 -27.23 6.52 -3.07
C GLU A 73 -26.50 6.89 -4.37
N ARG A 74 -26.61 6.06 -5.41
CA ARG A 74 -26.08 6.33 -6.76
C ARG A 74 -27.17 6.02 -7.77
N GLU A 75 -27.54 7.01 -8.59
CA GLU A 75 -28.58 6.84 -9.64
C GLU A 75 -29.92 6.25 -9.10
N GLY A 76 -30.30 6.63 -7.87
CA GLY A 76 -31.51 6.14 -7.20
C GLY A 76 -31.36 4.79 -6.50
N ILE A 77 -30.23 4.11 -6.65
CA ILE A 77 -29.93 2.84 -5.97
C ILE A 77 -29.28 3.14 -4.63
N ARG A 78 -29.90 2.63 -3.56
CA ARG A 78 -29.43 2.78 -2.19
C ARG A 78 -28.54 1.60 -1.80
N MET A 79 -27.39 1.91 -1.24
CA MET A 79 -26.39 0.93 -0.81
C MET A 79 -25.91 1.26 0.61
N VAL A 80 -25.63 0.22 1.39
CA VAL A 80 -24.96 0.33 2.69
C VAL A 80 -23.59 -0.30 2.55
N ILE A 81 -22.54 0.47 2.84
CA ILE A 81 -21.17 -0.02 2.90
C ILE A 81 -20.80 -0.17 4.37
N THR A 82 -20.55 -1.40 4.79
CA THR A 82 -20.10 -1.75 6.13
C THR A 82 -18.58 -1.84 6.13
N PHE A 83 -17.95 -1.13 7.07
CA PHE A 83 -16.54 -1.25 7.40
C PHE A 83 -16.42 -2.01 8.72
N ASP A 84 -15.74 -3.15 8.71
CA ASP A 84 -15.48 -3.95 9.91
C ASP A 84 -13.97 -4.08 10.12
N GLY A 85 -13.35 -2.95 10.45
CA GLY A 85 -11.90 -2.82 10.50
C GLY A 85 -11.32 -2.34 9.17
N PRO A 86 -10.00 -2.09 9.14
CA PRO A 86 -9.37 -1.41 8.01
C PRO A 86 -9.33 -2.27 6.74
N GLY A 87 -9.28 -3.61 6.85
CA GLY A 87 -9.04 -4.51 5.72
C GLY A 87 -10.28 -5.04 5.03
N TYR A 88 -11.49 -4.76 5.52
CA TYR A 88 -12.70 -5.43 5.06
C TYR A 88 -13.85 -4.45 4.86
N ILE A 89 -14.51 -4.57 3.71
CA ILE A 89 -15.77 -3.91 3.42
C ILE A 89 -16.82 -4.92 2.96
N GLN A 90 -18.09 -4.60 3.24
CA GLN A 90 -19.24 -5.30 2.70
C GLN A 90 -20.26 -4.30 2.16
N VAL A 91 -20.72 -4.50 0.93
CA VAL A 91 -21.72 -3.67 0.27
C VAL A 91 -23.03 -4.43 0.20
N LEU A 92 -24.11 -3.80 0.69
CA LEU A 92 -25.46 -4.35 0.77
C LEU A 92 -26.44 -3.47 0.01
N ALA A 93 -27.29 -4.06 -0.83
CA ALA A 93 -28.41 -3.39 -1.49
C ALA A 93 -29.63 -4.32 -1.64
N SER A 94 -30.69 -3.85 -2.32
CA SER A 94 -31.77 -4.72 -2.83
C SER A 94 -31.22 -5.80 -3.75
N GLU A 95 -31.85 -6.97 -3.76
CA GLU A 95 -31.45 -8.09 -4.64
C GLU A 95 -31.44 -7.71 -6.13
N GLU A 96 -32.37 -6.86 -6.56
CA GLU A 96 -32.46 -6.34 -7.93
C GLU A 96 -31.22 -5.53 -8.35
N SER A 97 -30.43 -5.04 -7.39
CA SER A 97 -29.24 -4.19 -7.63
C SER A 97 -27.91 -4.96 -7.49
N GLN A 98 -27.94 -6.28 -7.66
CA GLN A 98 -26.75 -7.13 -7.50
C GLN A 98 -25.60 -6.71 -8.43
N LYS A 99 -25.90 -6.28 -9.65
CA LYS A 99 -24.88 -5.89 -10.64
C LYS A 99 -24.14 -4.63 -10.18
N GLU A 100 -24.86 -3.67 -9.64
CA GLU A 100 -24.33 -2.38 -9.19
C GLU A 100 -23.53 -2.53 -7.90
N VAL A 101 -23.96 -3.43 -7.01
CA VAL A 101 -23.19 -3.80 -5.80
C VAL A 101 -21.84 -4.40 -6.18
N LYS A 102 -21.81 -5.36 -7.12
CA LYS A 102 -20.56 -5.94 -7.62
C LYS A 102 -19.69 -4.90 -8.31
N LYS A 103 -20.29 -4.07 -9.15
CA LYS A 103 -19.56 -3.02 -9.86
C LYS A 103 -18.94 -2.01 -8.90
N LEU A 104 -19.60 -1.63 -7.81
CA LEU A 104 -19.02 -0.75 -6.79
C LEU A 104 -17.77 -1.37 -6.13
N VAL A 105 -17.82 -2.64 -5.78
CA VAL A 105 -16.65 -3.33 -5.20
C VAL A 105 -15.50 -3.40 -6.22
N GLU A 106 -15.80 -3.68 -7.48
CA GLU A 106 -14.83 -3.63 -8.58
C GLU A 106 -14.23 -2.23 -8.76
N ASP A 107 -15.06 -1.18 -8.80
CA ASP A 107 -14.63 0.22 -8.92
C ASP A 107 -13.68 0.61 -7.77
N ILE A 108 -13.95 0.16 -6.54
CA ILE A 108 -13.07 0.39 -5.38
C ILE A 108 -11.72 -0.32 -5.58
N LYS A 109 -11.73 -1.57 -6.04
CA LYS A 109 -10.49 -2.34 -6.28
C LYS A 109 -9.65 -1.72 -7.40
N GLU A 110 -10.28 -1.30 -8.49
CA GLU A 110 -9.63 -0.59 -9.60
C GLU A 110 -9.01 0.72 -9.09
N TYR A 111 -9.78 1.52 -8.35
CA TYR A 111 -9.30 2.77 -7.77
C TYR A 111 -8.11 2.56 -6.82
N MET A 112 -8.13 1.53 -5.96
CA MET A 112 -7.00 1.19 -5.09
C MET A 112 -5.73 0.89 -5.90
N ASN A 113 -5.86 0.19 -7.02
CA ASN A 113 -4.72 -0.19 -7.85
C ASN A 113 -4.13 1.02 -8.60
N GLU A 114 -4.99 1.82 -9.23
CA GLU A 114 -4.62 2.99 -10.03
C GLU A 114 -4.06 4.13 -9.16
N HIS A 115 -4.63 4.33 -7.98
CA HIS A 115 -4.29 5.43 -7.08
C HIS A 115 -3.57 4.95 -5.80
N ASN A 116 -2.86 3.84 -5.88
CA ASN A 116 -2.09 3.33 -4.75
C ASN A 116 -1.03 4.35 -4.31
N PHE A 117 -1.33 5.08 -3.23
CA PHE A 117 -0.51 6.19 -2.77
C PHE A 117 0.85 5.80 -2.17
N TYR A 118 1.12 4.50 -2.01
CA TYR A 118 2.44 4.01 -1.62
C TYR A 118 3.40 3.88 -2.82
N ARG A 119 2.89 3.88 -4.05
CA ARG A 119 3.68 3.68 -5.26
C ARG A 119 4.68 4.82 -5.45
N GLY A 120 5.96 4.47 -5.64
CA GLY A 120 7.04 5.44 -5.82
C GLY A 120 7.45 6.16 -4.53
N LYS A 121 6.99 5.69 -3.37
CA LYS A 121 7.29 6.30 -2.05
C LYS A 121 8.29 5.46 -1.26
N ARG A 122 8.84 6.08 -0.22
CA ARG A 122 9.68 5.42 0.80
C ARG A 122 8.77 5.01 1.95
N ILE A 123 8.70 3.72 2.21
CA ILE A 123 7.81 3.15 3.21
C ILE A 123 8.54 2.12 4.08
N SER A 124 8.05 1.94 5.30
CA SER A 124 8.43 0.82 6.17
C SER A 124 7.27 -0.14 6.31
N LEU A 125 7.55 -1.43 6.23
CA LEU A 125 6.58 -2.48 6.50
C LEU A 125 6.89 -3.14 7.85
N SER A 126 6.01 -2.93 8.82
CA SER A 126 5.97 -3.65 10.10
C SER A 126 4.59 -4.32 10.26
N SER A 127 3.86 -4.06 11.34
CA SER A 127 2.45 -4.44 11.47
C SER A 127 1.53 -3.65 10.52
N ARG A 128 1.99 -2.50 10.04
CA ARG A 128 1.31 -1.62 9.08
C ARG A 128 2.36 -0.93 8.18
N ILE A 129 1.91 -0.35 7.07
CA ILE A 129 2.74 0.52 6.25
C ILE A 129 2.83 1.91 6.90
N SER A 130 4.02 2.49 6.96
CA SER A 130 4.24 3.90 7.29
C SER A 130 5.15 4.57 6.26
N PHE A 131 4.93 5.85 6.01
CA PHE A 131 5.84 6.65 5.19
C PHE A 131 7.13 6.96 5.95
N LEU A 132 8.25 6.88 5.24
CA LEU A 132 9.57 7.19 5.76
C LEU A 132 10.04 8.54 5.25
N ASN A 133 10.12 9.51 6.16
CA ASN A 133 10.86 10.74 5.91
C ASN A 133 12.34 10.49 6.22
N ALA A 134 13.00 9.77 5.31
CA ALA A 134 14.43 9.49 5.44
C ALA A 134 15.25 10.75 5.15
N GLU A 135 16.22 11.06 6.01
CA GLU A 135 17.23 12.08 5.73
C GLU A 135 17.87 11.80 4.36
N GLN A 136 17.82 12.79 3.47
CA GLN A 136 18.48 12.67 2.19
C GLN A 136 19.99 12.54 2.38
N ARG A 137 20.59 11.59 1.66
CA ARG A 137 22.04 11.36 1.68
C ARG A 137 22.56 11.33 0.25
N ASP A 138 23.59 12.13 0.01
CA ASP A 138 24.28 12.16 -1.26
C ASP A 138 25.38 11.09 -1.29
N TRP A 139 25.59 10.48 -2.45
CA TRP A 139 26.69 9.57 -2.73
C TRP A 139 28.06 10.21 -2.51
N ASP A 140 28.16 11.52 -2.67
CA ASP A 140 29.40 12.26 -2.42
C ASP A 140 29.80 12.26 -0.93
N SER A 141 28.84 12.04 -0.02
CA SER A 141 29.10 11.89 1.41
C SER A 141 29.66 10.51 1.80
N ILE A 142 29.69 9.55 0.88
CA ILE A 142 30.10 8.17 1.13
C ILE A 142 31.55 7.96 0.67
N VAL A 143 32.42 7.51 1.58
CA VAL A 143 33.82 7.19 1.26
C VAL A 143 33.90 5.75 0.73
N LEU A 144 33.78 5.60 -0.58
CA LEU A 144 33.97 4.37 -1.34
C LEU A 144 34.67 4.70 -2.66
N ASP A 145 35.36 3.74 -3.26
CA ASP A 145 35.94 3.91 -4.58
C ASP A 145 34.83 4.12 -5.64
N THR A 146 35.17 4.89 -6.68
CA THR A 146 34.22 5.29 -7.72
C THR A 146 33.64 4.09 -8.46
N ASP A 147 34.44 3.04 -8.68
CA ASP A 147 34.01 1.85 -9.41
C ASP A 147 32.97 1.06 -8.61
N MET A 148 33.14 0.94 -7.29
CA MET A 148 32.18 0.32 -6.38
C MET A 148 30.87 1.12 -6.32
N LYS A 149 30.93 2.46 -6.20
CA LYS A 149 29.74 3.32 -6.26
C LYS A 149 28.97 3.11 -7.57
N ASN A 150 29.67 3.12 -8.70
CA ASN A 150 29.07 2.92 -10.01
C ASN A 150 28.45 1.52 -10.13
N SER A 151 29.15 0.49 -9.66
CA SER A 151 28.65 -0.89 -9.67
C SER A 151 27.35 -1.02 -8.88
N ILE A 152 27.28 -0.47 -7.66
CA ILE A 152 26.05 -0.53 -6.84
C ILE A 152 24.90 0.18 -7.55
N ARG A 153 25.12 1.40 -8.07
CA ARG A 153 24.08 2.20 -8.75
C ARG A 153 23.57 1.53 -10.02
N LEU A 154 24.47 0.99 -10.85
CA LEU A 154 24.12 0.25 -12.07
C LEU A 154 23.32 -1.02 -11.78
N ASN A 155 23.67 -1.73 -10.69
CA ASN A 155 23.01 -2.98 -10.31
C ASN A 155 21.72 -2.78 -9.50
N THR A 156 21.37 -1.55 -9.13
CA THR A 156 20.12 -1.22 -8.39
C THR A 156 19.19 -0.35 -9.25
N ILE A 157 19.24 0.97 -9.09
CA ILE A 157 18.38 1.95 -9.76
C ILE A 157 18.61 1.91 -11.27
N GLY A 158 19.87 1.77 -11.71
CA GLY A 158 20.21 1.65 -13.13
C GLY A 158 19.57 0.43 -13.78
N PHE A 159 19.55 -0.71 -13.09
CA PHE A 159 18.88 -1.92 -13.55
C PHE A 159 17.37 -1.72 -13.63
N LEU A 160 16.74 -1.15 -12.58
CA LEU A 160 15.30 -0.91 -12.54
C LEU A 160 14.81 0.05 -13.63
N LYS A 161 15.59 1.10 -13.93
CA LYS A 161 15.30 2.04 -15.02
C LYS A 161 15.35 1.40 -16.41
N ASN A 162 15.97 0.23 -16.56
CA ASN A 162 16.17 -0.45 -17.84
C ASN A 162 15.45 -1.80 -17.92
N VAL A 163 14.52 -2.12 -17.00
CA VAL A 163 13.85 -3.44 -16.90
C VAL A 163 13.30 -3.95 -18.24
N ALA A 164 12.60 -3.10 -19.01
CA ALA A 164 12.04 -3.48 -20.30
C ALA A 164 13.13 -4.02 -21.26
N ARG A 165 14.27 -3.33 -21.33
CA ARG A 165 15.41 -3.75 -22.17
C ARG A 165 16.03 -5.05 -21.69
N VAL A 166 16.19 -5.26 -20.38
CA VAL A 166 16.77 -6.51 -19.85
C VAL A 166 15.84 -7.70 -20.08
N GLN A 167 14.53 -7.48 -20.04
CA GLN A 167 13.52 -8.51 -20.35
C GLN A 167 13.58 -8.97 -21.82
N GLU A 168 13.88 -8.07 -22.77
CA GLU A 168 14.09 -8.45 -24.19
C GLU A 168 15.20 -9.48 -24.37
N PHE A 169 16.20 -9.50 -23.47
CA PHE A 169 17.27 -10.48 -23.45
C PHE A 169 16.97 -11.74 -22.61
N GLY A 170 15.72 -11.90 -22.13
CA GLY A 170 15.31 -13.03 -21.29
C GLY A 170 15.85 -12.98 -19.86
N ILE A 171 16.37 -11.83 -19.40
CA ILE A 171 16.90 -11.68 -18.05
C ILE A 171 15.73 -11.39 -17.10
N PRO A 172 15.56 -12.15 -16.00
CA PRO A 172 14.49 -11.90 -15.03
C PRO A 172 14.56 -10.47 -14.46
N PRO A 173 13.42 -9.78 -14.29
CA PRO A 173 13.36 -8.40 -13.77
C PRO A 173 13.53 -8.35 -12.25
N LYS A 174 14.44 -9.17 -11.71
CA LYS A 174 14.71 -9.31 -10.28
C LYS A 174 16.22 -9.37 -10.09
N ARG A 175 16.75 -8.55 -9.18
CA ARG A 175 18.18 -8.50 -8.85
C ARG A 175 18.35 -8.31 -7.34
N GLY A 176 19.28 -9.06 -6.76
CA GLY A 176 19.65 -8.96 -5.36
C GLY A 176 21.10 -8.48 -5.21
N ILE A 177 21.34 -7.65 -4.20
CA ILE A 177 22.69 -7.19 -3.82
C ILE A 177 22.84 -7.43 -2.31
N ILE A 178 23.99 -7.97 -1.91
CA ILE A 178 24.36 -8.12 -0.51
C ILE A 178 25.52 -7.16 -0.24
N LEU A 179 25.33 -6.27 0.74
CA LEU A 179 26.39 -5.42 1.25
C LEU A 179 26.98 -6.11 2.49
N ALA A 180 28.19 -6.66 2.36
CA ALA A 180 28.88 -7.37 3.44
C ALA A 180 30.12 -6.59 3.90
N GLY A 181 30.40 -6.66 5.20
CA GLY A 181 31.56 -6.02 5.83
C GLY A 181 31.31 -5.71 7.30
N ASP A 182 32.33 -5.26 8.01
CA ASP A 182 32.24 -4.99 9.46
C ASP A 182 31.17 -3.93 9.82
N PRO A 183 30.62 -3.94 11.04
CA PRO A 183 29.77 -2.85 11.52
C PRO A 183 30.48 -1.50 11.36
N GLY A 184 29.73 -0.46 10.96
CA GLY A 184 30.29 0.89 10.75
C GLY A 184 30.92 1.16 9.39
N THR A 185 30.94 0.21 8.45
CA THR A 185 31.47 0.42 7.08
C THR A 185 30.53 1.19 6.12
N GLY A 186 29.46 1.81 6.64
CA GLY A 186 28.58 2.66 5.85
C GLY A 186 27.48 1.95 5.04
N LYS A 187 27.24 0.65 5.26
CA LYS A 187 26.17 -0.13 4.59
C LYS A 187 24.80 0.55 4.62
N THR A 188 24.33 0.95 5.80
CA THR A 188 23.06 1.68 5.96
C THR A 188 23.08 3.05 5.29
N ILE A 189 24.24 3.72 5.23
CA ILE A 189 24.37 5.02 4.54
C ILE A 189 24.21 4.84 3.03
N ILE A 190 24.77 3.76 2.45
CA ILE A 190 24.57 3.40 1.04
C ILE A 190 23.08 3.16 0.77
N CYS A 191 22.38 2.43 1.63
CA CYS A 191 20.93 2.22 1.49
C CYS A 191 20.16 3.55 1.47
N LYS A 192 20.49 4.49 2.37
CA LYS A 192 19.87 5.83 2.41
C LYS A 192 20.18 6.66 1.15
N ALA A 193 21.39 6.57 0.61
CA ALA A 193 21.74 7.25 -0.64
C ALA A 193 20.98 6.66 -1.83
N LEU A 194 20.83 5.33 -1.89
CA LEU A 194 19.98 4.67 -2.89
C LEU A 194 18.53 5.11 -2.78
N MET A 195 17.94 5.12 -1.58
CA MET A 195 16.57 5.61 -1.37
C MET A 195 16.42 7.07 -1.82
N SER A 196 17.46 7.90 -1.62
CA SER A 196 17.48 9.30 -2.02
C SER A 196 17.46 9.48 -3.54
N GLU A 197 18.19 8.64 -4.28
CA GLU A 197 18.25 8.66 -5.76
C GLU A 197 17.07 7.92 -6.43
N ALA A 198 16.31 7.11 -5.68
CA ALA A 198 15.24 6.25 -6.18
C ALA A 198 13.93 7.02 -6.47
N ASP A 199 13.97 7.98 -7.39
CA ASP A 199 12.79 8.72 -7.83
C ASP A 199 11.80 7.80 -8.57
N ASN A 200 10.51 7.89 -8.22
CA ASN A 200 9.43 7.07 -8.76
C ASN A 200 9.63 5.54 -8.61
N ILE A 201 10.53 5.11 -7.72
CA ILE A 201 10.74 3.71 -7.35
C ILE A 201 10.33 3.56 -5.88
N THR A 202 9.45 2.60 -5.61
CA THR A 202 9.02 2.32 -4.24
C THR A 202 10.18 1.75 -3.44
N CYS A 203 10.54 2.37 -2.33
CA CYS A 203 11.56 1.86 -1.41
C CYS A 203 10.87 1.30 -0.18
N ILE A 204 11.07 0.02 0.12
CA ILE A 204 10.43 -0.67 1.24
C ILE A 204 11.52 -1.10 2.21
N THR A 205 11.50 -0.62 3.44
CA THR A 205 12.39 -1.11 4.51
C THR A 205 11.65 -2.12 5.37
N THR A 206 12.36 -3.14 5.84
CA THR A 206 11.85 -4.00 6.90
C THR A 206 11.82 -3.24 8.23
N GLY A 207 10.74 -3.39 9.00
CA GLY A 207 10.66 -2.86 10.37
C GLY A 207 11.36 -3.78 11.39
N ALA A 208 11.35 -3.39 12.66
CA ALA A 208 11.89 -4.22 13.74
C ALA A 208 11.22 -5.59 13.77
N TYR A 209 12.03 -6.66 13.71
CA TYR A 209 11.58 -8.04 13.51
C TYR A 209 10.70 -8.63 14.65
N GLY A 210 10.56 -7.93 15.78
CA GLY A 210 9.95 -8.44 17.01
C GLY A 210 8.44 -8.66 17.00
N GLU A 211 7.70 -8.13 16.01
CA GLU A 211 6.23 -8.23 15.91
C GLU A 211 5.73 -8.70 14.54
N LEU A 212 6.57 -9.39 13.78
CA LEU A 212 6.26 -9.77 12.41
C LEU A 212 5.29 -10.96 12.36
N SER A 213 4.30 -10.88 11.47
CA SER A 213 3.35 -11.97 11.23
C SER A 213 4.06 -13.17 10.59
N ALA A 214 3.50 -14.37 10.72
CA ALA A 214 4.01 -15.57 10.04
C ALA A 214 4.08 -15.40 8.51
N ASN A 215 3.26 -14.51 7.95
CA ASN A 215 3.20 -14.22 6.52
C ASN A 215 4.05 -13.02 6.12
N TYR A 216 4.81 -12.40 7.02
CA TYR A 216 5.48 -11.12 6.79
C TYR A 216 6.36 -11.11 5.54
N ILE A 217 7.17 -12.15 5.34
CA ILE A 217 8.04 -12.25 4.16
C ILE A 217 7.21 -12.35 2.87
N SER A 218 6.16 -13.16 2.87
CA SER A 218 5.24 -13.29 1.73
C SER A 218 4.51 -11.97 1.43
N ASP A 219 4.06 -11.28 2.48
CA ASP A 219 3.41 -9.98 2.40
C ASP A 219 4.37 -8.92 1.86
N LEU A 220 5.63 -8.91 2.32
CA LEU A 220 6.67 -8.01 1.87
C LEU A 220 6.96 -8.16 0.37
N TYR A 221 7.14 -9.39 -0.11
CA TYR A 221 7.37 -9.63 -1.54
C TYR A 221 6.14 -9.34 -2.40
N SER A 222 4.94 -9.64 -1.90
CA SER A 222 3.68 -9.32 -2.60
C SER A 222 3.49 -7.82 -2.70
N LEU A 223 3.70 -7.09 -1.60
CA LEU A 223 3.66 -5.62 -1.58
C LEU A 223 4.68 -5.02 -2.56
N ALA A 224 5.91 -5.53 -2.57
CA ALA A 224 6.95 -5.07 -3.50
C ALA A 224 6.54 -5.30 -4.98
N GLN A 225 5.95 -6.45 -5.28
CA GLN A 225 5.44 -6.76 -6.61
C GLN A 225 4.32 -5.80 -7.02
N ASP A 226 3.36 -5.56 -6.13
CA ASP A 226 2.23 -4.63 -6.37
C ASP A 226 2.70 -3.18 -6.57
N LEU A 227 3.75 -2.78 -5.84
CA LEU A 227 4.33 -1.44 -5.87
C LEU A 227 5.51 -1.29 -6.85
N SER A 228 5.70 -2.26 -7.75
CA SER A 228 6.75 -2.22 -8.77
C SER A 228 6.69 -0.93 -9.62
N PRO A 229 7.85 -0.33 -9.99
CA PRO A 229 9.21 -0.76 -9.63
C PRO A 229 9.53 -0.50 -8.16
N SER A 230 10.21 -1.46 -7.52
CA SER A 230 10.48 -1.41 -6.08
C SER A 230 11.87 -1.92 -5.69
N ILE A 231 12.43 -1.38 -4.61
CA ILE A 231 13.62 -1.88 -3.91
C ILE A 231 13.23 -2.24 -2.48
N ILE A 232 13.55 -3.47 -2.06
CA ILE A 232 13.40 -3.90 -0.67
C ILE A 232 14.77 -3.77 0.01
N PHE A 233 14.80 -3.07 1.14
CA PHE A 233 15.96 -2.96 2.02
C PHE A 233 15.73 -3.82 3.25
N ILE A 234 16.53 -4.88 3.36
CA ILE A 234 16.54 -5.82 4.49
C ILE A 234 17.83 -5.56 5.27
N GLU A 235 17.71 -5.06 6.49
CA GLU A 235 18.84 -4.90 7.41
C GLU A 235 18.93 -6.11 8.35
N ASP A 236 20.13 -6.49 8.77
CA ASP A 236 20.41 -7.58 9.69
C ASP A 236 19.70 -8.92 9.34
N ILE A 237 19.85 -9.34 8.07
CA ILE A 237 19.27 -10.59 7.54
C ILE A 237 19.68 -11.84 8.34
N ASP A 238 20.81 -11.77 9.04
CA ASP A 238 21.30 -12.82 9.93
C ASP A 238 20.35 -13.12 11.10
N PHE A 239 19.48 -12.19 11.50
CA PHE A 239 18.43 -12.46 12.50
C PHE A 239 17.19 -13.16 11.93
N ILE A 240 16.97 -13.13 10.61
CA ILE A 240 15.79 -13.74 9.97
C ILE A 240 15.92 -15.28 9.89
N GLY A 241 17.14 -15.80 10.01
CA GLY A 241 17.45 -17.24 9.91
C GLY A 241 17.52 -18.01 11.24
N GLN A 242 17.21 -17.38 12.38
CA GLN A 242 17.15 -18.02 13.70
C GLN A 242 15.71 -18.36 14.09
#